data_AF-L8ILV9-F1
#
_entry.id   AF-L8ILV9-F1
#
_cell.length_a   1.000
_cell.length_b   1.000
_cell.length_c   1.000
_cell.angle_alpha   90.00
_cell.angle_beta   90.00
_cell.angle_gamma   90.00
#
_symmetry.space_group_name_H-M   'P 1'
#
loop_
_entity.id
_entity.type
_entity.pdbx_description
1 polymer ?
#
loop_
_entity_poly.entity_id
_entity_poly.type
_entity_poly.pdbx_seq_one_letter_code
_entity_poly.pdbx_strand_id
1 'polypeptide(L)' 'MAHGLKKHLKCVTAPKLWMPDKLTGVFASHPFTGPHKLRECLLLIIFLRNK' A
#
# COMPACT_ATOMS: atom_id res chain seq x y z
N MET A 1 -21.59 10.26 4.93
CA MET A 1 -20.46 10.83 4.17
C MET A 1 -20.15 9.87 3.02
N ALA A 2 -20.43 10.22 1.77
CA ALA A 2 -20.08 9.36 0.65
C ALA A 2 -18.55 9.41 0.45
N HIS A 3 -17.85 8.34 0.77
CA HIS A 3 -16.41 8.25 0.55
C HIS A 3 -16.17 7.62 -0.83
N GLY A 4 -15.76 8.45 -1.81
CA GLY A 4 -15.31 7.96 -3.11
C GLY A 4 -14.00 7.17 -3.02
N LEU A 5 -13.56 6.62 -4.15
CA LEU A 5 -12.30 5.89 -4.24
C LEU A 5 -11.12 6.80 -3.85
N LYS A 6 -10.39 6.41 -2.80
CA LYS A 6 -9.20 7.11 -2.33
C LYS A 6 -7.99 6.67 -3.14
N LYS A 7 -7.37 7.58 -3.87
CA LYS A 7 -6.17 7.33 -4.69
C LYS A 7 -4.88 7.14 -3.87
N HIS A 8 -4.88 7.58 -2.61
CA HIS A 8 -3.69 7.58 -1.74
C HIS A 8 -3.91 6.68 -0.53
N LEU A 9 -2.87 5.93 -0.16
CA LEU A 9 -2.83 5.08 1.03
C LEU A 9 -1.80 5.62 2.02
N LYS A 10 -2.18 5.81 3.28
CA LYS A 10 -1.23 6.21 4.34
C LYS A 10 -0.41 5.00 4.79
N CYS A 11 0.87 5.19 5.11
CA CYS A 11 1.75 4.11 5.61
C CYS A 11 1.17 3.40 6.83
N VAL A 12 0.59 4.15 7.79
CA VAL A 12 -0.02 3.60 9.01
C VAL A 12 -1.19 2.66 8.72
N THR A 13 -1.88 2.87 7.60
CA THR A 13 -3.04 2.06 7.18
C THR A 13 -2.67 0.94 6.20
N ALA A 14 -1.39 0.86 5.80
CA ALA A 14 -0.94 -0.16 4.86
C ALA A 14 -0.94 -1.56 5.50
N PRO A 15 -1.13 -2.62 4.70
CA PRO A 15 -1.01 -4.00 5.18
C PRO A 15 0.35 -4.29 5.82
N LYS A 16 0.35 -5.01 6.94
CA LYS A 16 1.58 -5.41 7.66
C LYS A 16 2.50 -6.31 6.83
N LEU A 17 1.91 -7.13 5.94
CA LEU A 17 2.64 -8.03 5.04
C LEU A 17 3.63 -7.29 4.12
N TRP A 18 3.39 -6.00 3.88
CA TRP A 18 4.21 -5.16 3.02
C TRP A 18 5.48 -4.64 3.69
N MET A 19 5.61 -4.87 5.00
CA MET A 19 6.70 -4.35 5.82
C MET A 19 6.96 -2.85 5.59
N PRO A 20 5.93 -1.96 5.67
CA PRO A 20 6.14 -0.54 5.46
C PRO A 20 6.91 0.07 6.63
N ASP A 21 7.99 0.79 6.33
CA ASP A 21 8.74 1.54 7.34
C ASP A 21 7.88 2.66 7.94
N LYS A 22 7.85 2.73 9.28
CA LYS A 22 7.01 3.68 10.01
C LYS A 22 7.53 5.13 9.91
N LEU A 23 8.83 5.31 9.68
CA LEU A 23 9.51 6.61 9.75
C LEU A 23 9.93 7.17 8.38
N THR A 24 10.06 6.30 7.37
CA THR A 24 10.62 6.69 6.06
C THR A 24 9.63 7.48 5.20
N GLY A 25 8.32 7.48 5.51
CA GLY A 25 7.35 8.29 4.78
C GLY A 25 5.92 8.23 5.30
N VAL A 26 5.10 9.19 4.86
CA VAL A 26 3.68 9.34 5.25
C VAL A 26 2.75 8.45 4.40
N PHE A 27 3.14 8.21 3.14
CA PHE A 27 2.33 7.50 2.16
C PHE A 27 2.98 6.21 1.68
N ALA A 28 2.17 5.17 1.57
CA ALA A 28 2.56 3.90 0.95
C ALA A 28 2.07 3.87 -0.51
N SER A 29 2.74 3.08 -1.34
CA SER A 29 2.29 2.81 -2.70
C SER A 29 0.88 2.21 -2.67
N HIS A 30 -0.08 2.87 -3.31
CA HIS A 30 -1.46 2.36 -3.42
C HIS A 30 -1.51 1.36 -4.58
N PRO A 31 -1.97 0.11 -4.37
CA PRO A 31 -2.17 -0.85 -5.45
C PRO A 31 -3.23 -0.36 -6.42
N PHE A 32 -2.98 -0.57 -7.70
CA PHE A 32 -4.02 -0.47 -8.71
C PHE A 32 -5.01 -1.62 -8.57
N THR A 33 -6.25 -1.39 -9.02
CA THR A 33 -7.27 -2.44 -9.15
C THR A 33 -6.75 -3.54 -10.05
N GLY A 34 -6.63 -4.74 -9.48
CA GLY A 34 -6.14 -5.94 -10.16
C GLY A 34 -6.77 -7.19 -9.55
N PRO A 35 -6.28 -8.40 -9.93
CA PRO A 35 -6.90 -9.66 -9.54
C PRO A 35 -6.83 -9.96 -8.04
N HIS A 36 -5.87 -9.34 -7.33
CA HIS A 36 -5.69 -9.52 -5.89
C HIS A 36 -6.29 -8.36 -5.10
N LYS A 37 -6.91 -8.67 -3.96
CA LYS A 37 -7.42 -7.64 -3.05
C LYS A 37 -6.28 -6.84 -2.43
N LEU A 38 -6.57 -5.60 -2.06
CA LEU A 38 -5.64 -4.65 -1.43
C LEU A 38 -4.86 -5.21 -0.22
N ARG A 39 -5.44 -6.16 0.54
CA ARG A 39 -4.78 -6.77 1.72
C ARG A 39 -4.05 -8.07 1.42
N GLU A 40 -4.28 -8.65 0.25
CA GLU A 40 -3.73 -9.94 -0.21
C GLU A 40 -2.62 -9.74 -1.25
N CYS A 41 -2.58 -8.58 -1.91
CA CYS A 41 -1.58 -8.23 -2.91
C CYS A 41 -0.23 -7.89 -2.26
N LEU A 42 0.89 -8.38 -2.81
CA LEU A 42 2.24 -7.88 -2.54
C LEU A 42 2.69 -7.05 -3.75
N LEU A 43 2.93 -5.76 -3.55
CA LEU A 43 3.30 -4.86 -4.65
C LEU A 43 4.71 -5.17 -5.15
N LEU A 44 4.85 -5.28 -6.47
CA LEU A 44 6.17 -5.43 -7.12
C LEU A 44 7.14 -4.31 -6.71
N ILE A 45 6.65 -3.09 -6.47
CA ILE A 45 7.45 -1.95 -6.00
C ILE A 45 8.12 -2.26 -4.64
N ILE A 46 7.46 -2.97 -3.74
CA ILE A 46 8.04 -3.35 -2.44
C ILE A 46 9.20 -4.33 -2.67
N PHE A 47 9.00 -5.32 -3.54
CA PHE A 47 10.03 -6.29 -3.88
C PHE A 47 11.25 -5.65 -4.58
N LEU A 48 11.01 -4.65 -5.43
CA LEU A 48 12.08 -3.93 -6.13
C LEU A 48 12.79 -2.89 -5.25
N ARG A 49 12.11 -2.33 -4.23
CA ARG A 49 12.69 -1.34 -3.30
C ARG A 49 13.49 -2.00 -2.18
N ASN A 50 13.03 -3.15 -1.68
CA ASN A 50 13.65 -3.88 -0.58
C ASN A 50 14.59 -4.98 -1.11
N LYS A 51 15.56 -4.59 -1.95
CA LYS A 51 16.73 -5.45 -2.23
C LYS A 51 17.66 -5.49 -1.03
#